data_AF-A0A7S2F2F7-F1
#
_entry.id   AF-A0A7S2F2F7-F1
#
_cell.length_a   1.000
_cell.length_b   1.000
_cell.length_c   1.000
_cell.angle_alpha   90.00
_cell.angle_beta   90.00
_cell.angle_gamma   90.00
#
_symmetry.space_group_name_H-M   'P 1'
#
loop_
_entity.id
_entity.type
_entity.pdbx_description
1 polymer ?
#
loop_
_entity_poly.entity_id
_entity_poly.type
_entity_poly.pdbx_seq_one_letter_code
_entity_poly.pdbx_strand_id
1 'polypeptide(L)'
;CRLDSACIHSDPAMHESSLRELDEAAKWLRLAAEQGVASASAHLGKLYERGAGNIPLDPNAALSLYCQAAPGHEEAAYCAGNILYERYRRGVVSSIDPAVTYYEIAANRGHAGSMNSLGIIHEDGIGGL
;
A
#
# COMPACT_ATOMS: atom_id res chain seq x y z
N CYS A 1 -18.83 -47.72 0.66
CA CYS A 1 -17.52 -47.45 0.03
C CYS A 1 -17.66 -46.81 -1.34
N ARG A 2 -17.46 -45.48 -1.42
CA ARG A 2 -16.91 -44.66 -2.53
C ARG A 2 -17.10 -43.20 -2.11
N LEU A 3 -16.09 -42.61 -1.46
CA LEU A 3 -14.95 -41.88 -2.04
C LEU A 3 -15.36 -40.47 -2.50
N ASP A 4 -15.12 -39.53 -1.57
CA ASP A 4 -14.45 -38.25 -1.75
C ASP A 4 -14.75 -37.44 -3.01
N SER A 5 -15.56 -36.39 -2.84
CA SER A 5 -15.39 -35.14 -3.58
C SER A 5 -15.47 -34.00 -2.57
N ALA A 6 -14.33 -33.34 -2.44
CA ALA A 6 -14.03 -32.25 -1.54
C ALA A 6 -15.10 -31.15 -1.53
N CYS A 7 -15.97 -31.19 -0.53
CA CYS A 7 -16.51 -29.97 0.03
C CYS A 7 -15.36 -29.29 0.77
N ILE A 8 -14.68 -28.34 0.11
CA ILE A 8 -13.87 -27.35 0.79
C ILE A 8 -14.86 -26.52 1.60
N HIS A 9 -15.10 -26.96 2.83
CA HIS A 9 -15.78 -26.16 3.83
C HIS A 9 -14.77 -25.10 4.23
N SER A 10 -14.81 -23.93 3.58
CA SER A 10 -14.25 -22.72 4.15
C SER A 10 -15.05 -22.43 5.41
N ASP A 11 -14.61 -22.95 6.56
CA ASP A 11 -15.31 -22.76 7.83
C ASP A 11 -15.52 -21.26 8.07
N PRO A 12 -16.76 -20.77 8.15
CA PRO A 12 -17.04 -19.34 8.33
C PRO A 12 -16.46 -18.77 9.63
N ALA A 13 -16.21 -19.62 10.64
CA ALA A 13 -15.56 -19.26 11.89
C ALA A 13 -14.05 -18.92 11.73
N MET A 14 -13.37 -19.48 10.73
CA MET A 14 -11.96 -19.17 10.43
C MET A 14 -11.83 -17.80 9.75
N HIS A 15 -12.81 -17.44 8.91
CA HIS A 15 -12.87 -16.10 8.34
C HIS A 15 -13.18 -15.05 9.42
N GLU A 16 -14.15 -15.30 10.30
CA GLU A 16 -14.53 -14.31 11.32
C GLU A 16 -13.45 -14.08 12.39
N SER A 17 -12.70 -15.12 12.77
CA SER A 17 -11.54 -14.98 13.68
C SER A 17 -10.41 -14.18 13.04
N SER A 18 -10.06 -14.47 11.79
CA SER A 18 -9.05 -13.71 11.05
C SER A 18 -9.44 -12.24 10.84
N LEU A 19 -10.73 -11.96 10.60
CA LEU A 19 -11.24 -10.59 10.49
C LEU A 19 -11.12 -9.82 11.81
N ARG A 20 -11.37 -10.46 12.97
CA ARG A 20 -11.19 -9.83 14.29
C ARG A 20 -9.73 -9.54 14.60
N GLU A 21 -8.81 -10.44 14.23
CA GLU A 21 -7.38 -10.23 14.40
C GLU A 21 -6.87 -9.05 13.55
N LEU A 22 -7.40 -8.88 12.33
CA LEU A 22 -7.07 -7.74 11.48
C LEU A 22 -7.59 -6.41 12.06
N ASP A 23 -8.80 -6.40 12.61
CA ASP A 23 -9.37 -5.22 13.25
C ASP A 23 -8.56 -4.81 14.51
N GLU A 24 -8.13 -5.79 15.29
CA GLU A 24 -7.29 -5.56 16.47
C GLU A 24 -5.88 -5.10 16.08
N ALA A 25 -5.27 -5.72 15.07
CA ALA A 25 -4.00 -5.27 14.51
C ALA A 25 -4.10 -3.83 14.00
N ALA A 26 -5.19 -3.46 13.33
CA ALA A 26 -5.40 -2.10 12.84
C ALA A 26 -5.51 -1.06 13.95
N LYS A 27 -6.10 -1.42 15.11
CA LYS A 27 -6.14 -0.54 16.29
C LYS A 27 -4.73 -0.28 16.82
N TRP A 28 -3.92 -1.32 16.97
CA TRP A 28 -2.52 -1.17 17.42
C TRP A 28 -1.67 -0.40 16.43
N LEU A 29 -1.85 -0.65 15.13
CA LEU A 29 -1.17 0.09 14.07
C LEU A 29 -1.53 1.58 14.07
N ARG A 30 -2.80 1.95 14.32
CA ARG A 30 -3.20 3.36 14.48
C ARG A 30 -2.48 4.02 15.66
N LEU A 31 -2.48 3.39 16.83
CA LEU A 31 -1.82 3.92 18.02
C LEU A 31 -0.31 4.11 17.81
N ALA A 32 0.34 3.20 17.09
CA ALA A 32 1.75 3.34 16.75
C ALA A 32 1.99 4.39 15.64
N ALA A 33 1.10 4.49 14.66
CA ALA A 33 1.15 5.52 13.62
C ALA A 33 0.99 6.93 14.19
N GLU A 34 0.11 7.10 15.19
CA GLU A 34 -0.08 8.35 15.94
C GLU A 34 1.18 8.75 16.74
N GLN A 35 1.97 7.76 17.17
CA GLN A 35 3.29 7.98 17.79
C GLN A 35 4.41 8.23 16.77
N GLY A 36 4.09 8.28 15.47
CA GLY A 36 5.06 8.54 14.41
C GLY A 36 5.89 7.31 13.99
N VAL A 37 5.45 6.09 14.34
CA VAL A 37 6.12 4.87 13.90
C VAL A 37 5.83 4.65 12.40
N ALA A 38 6.80 4.95 11.55
CA ALA A 38 6.65 4.89 10.10
C ALA A 38 6.22 3.51 9.58
N SER A 39 6.74 2.42 10.16
CA SER A 39 6.32 1.06 9.80
C SER A 39 4.86 0.79 10.15
N ALA A 40 4.34 1.34 11.24
CA ALA A 40 2.94 1.16 11.61
C ALA A 40 2.02 1.90 10.63
N SER A 41 2.36 3.15 10.28
CA SER A 41 1.67 3.92 9.25
C SER A 41 1.70 3.18 7.89
N ALA A 42 2.82 2.59 7.49
CA ALA A 42 2.94 1.81 6.27
C ALA A 42 2.03 0.57 6.27
N HIS A 43 2.02 -0.20 7.36
CA HIS A 43 1.15 -1.39 7.47
C HIS A 43 -0.33 -1.00 7.52
N LEU A 44 -0.69 0.08 8.21
CA LEU A 44 -2.06 0.58 8.21
C LEU A 44 -2.48 1.03 6.80
N GLY A 45 -1.58 1.67 6.05
CA GLY A 45 -1.81 2.03 4.64
C GLY A 45 -2.11 0.80 3.78
N LYS A 46 -1.37 -0.30 3.96
CA LYS A 46 -1.61 -1.58 3.26
C LYS A 46 -2.97 -2.17 3.56
N LEU A 47 -3.47 -2.02 4.80
CA LEU A 47 -4.81 -2.48 5.16
C LEU A 47 -5.90 -1.68 4.43
N TYR A 48 -5.76 -0.35 4.37
CA TYR A 48 -6.68 0.52 3.63
C TYR A 48 -6.60 0.33 2.11
N GLU A 49 -5.43 0.03 1.57
CA GLU A 49 -5.25 -0.26 0.13
C GLU A 49 -5.89 -1.58 -0.30
N ARG A 50 -6.01 -2.56 0.60
CA ARG A 50 -6.58 -3.87 0.29
C ARG A 50 -8.06 -3.99 0.67
N GLY A 51 -8.53 -3.17 1.59
CA GLY A 51 -9.85 -3.32 2.19
C GLY A 51 -9.98 -4.65 2.93
N ALA A 52 -9.19 -4.85 3.99
CA ALA A 52 -9.12 -6.10 4.74
C ALA A 52 -9.82 -6.00 6.10
N GLY A 53 -10.44 -7.08 6.57
CA GLY A 53 -11.18 -7.01 7.83
C GLY A 53 -12.46 -6.19 7.69
N ASN A 54 -12.72 -5.35 8.68
CA ASN A 54 -13.79 -4.36 8.66
C ASN A 54 -13.30 -2.99 8.15
N ILE A 55 -12.11 -2.93 7.52
CA ILE A 55 -11.50 -1.71 7.00
C ILE A 55 -11.92 -1.54 5.54
N PRO A 56 -12.55 -0.41 5.17
CA PRO A 56 -12.94 -0.17 3.80
C PRO A 56 -11.72 0.03 2.90
N LEU A 57 -11.84 -0.40 1.65
CA LEU A 57 -10.91 -0.03 0.59
C LEU A 57 -10.92 1.49 0.41
N ASP A 58 -9.85 2.16 0.83
CA ASP A 58 -9.70 3.61 0.72
C ASP A 58 -8.27 3.99 0.28
N PRO A 59 -8.05 4.20 -1.03
CA PRO A 59 -6.76 4.59 -1.55
C PRO A 59 -6.35 6.04 -1.17
N ASN A 60 -7.27 6.88 -0.68
CA ASN A 60 -6.91 8.21 -0.16
C ASN A 60 -6.36 8.10 1.26
N ALA A 61 -7.02 7.32 2.12
CA ALA A 61 -6.51 7.04 3.46
C ALA A 61 -5.15 6.33 3.40
N ALA A 62 -5.02 5.34 2.51
CA ALA A 62 -3.76 4.65 2.27
C ALA A 62 -2.65 5.61 1.84
N LEU A 63 -2.93 6.48 0.85
CA LEU A 63 -1.96 7.48 0.38
C LEU A 63 -1.52 8.41 1.52
N SER A 64 -2.45 8.91 2.33
CA SER A 64 -2.11 9.81 3.45
C SER A 64 -1.17 9.14 4.46
N LEU A 65 -1.41 7.87 4.78
CA LEU A 65 -0.57 7.08 5.70
C LEU A 65 0.81 6.78 5.10
N TYR A 66 0.86 6.46 3.80
CA TYR A 66 2.13 6.25 3.11
C TYR A 66 2.95 7.53 3.01
N CYS A 67 2.33 8.68 2.71
CA CYS A 67 3.00 9.99 2.72
C CYS A 67 3.62 10.30 4.08
N GLN A 68 2.93 9.98 5.18
CA GLN A 68 3.45 10.15 6.54
C GLN A 68 4.65 9.24 6.83
N ALA A 69 4.65 8.02 6.30
CA ALA A 69 5.70 7.02 6.53
C ALA A 69 6.91 7.17 5.60
N ALA A 70 6.73 7.73 4.40
CA ALA A 70 7.74 7.82 3.34
C ALA A 70 9.10 8.40 3.77
N PRO A 71 9.20 9.41 4.67
CA PRO A 71 10.49 9.95 5.11
C PRO A 71 11.37 8.94 5.85
N GLY A 72 10.80 7.89 6.43
CA GLY A 72 11.53 6.88 7.22
C GLY A 72 11.30 5.44 6.78
N HIS A 73 10.56 5.22 5.69
CA HIS A 73 10.16 3.88 5.24
C HIS A 73 10.08 3.82 3.72
N GLU A 74 11.05 3.15 3.10
CA GLU A 74 11.22 3.09 1.63
C GLU A 74 10.05 2.41 0.92
N GLU A 75 9.52 1.31 1.47
CA GLU A 75 8.32 0.65 0.94
C GLU A 75 7.10 1.58 0.96
N ALA A 76 6.96 2.42 1.99
CA ALA A 76 5.84 3.35 2.06
C ALA A 76 5.96 4.45 1.01
N ALA A 77 7.17 4.96 0.79
CA ALA A 77 7.45 5.89 -0.29
C ALA A 77 7.15 5.23 -1.66
N TYR A 78 7.55 3.97 -1.88
CA TYR A 78 7.17 3.23 -3.09
C TYR A 78 5.66 3.09 -3.27
N CYS A 79 4.92 2.69 -2.22
CA CYS A 79 3.46 2.56 -2.27
C CYS A 79 2.76 3.91 -2.55
N ALA A 80 3.24 5.02 -1.95
CA ALA A 80 2.73 6.36 -2.27
C ALA A 80 2.97 6.71 -3.74
N GLY A 81 4.17 6.44 -4.26
CA GLY A 81 4.52 6.62 -5.66
C GLY A 81 3.60 5.85 -6.60
N ASN A 82 3.33 4.56 -6.31
CA ASN A 82 2.41 3.73 -7.09
C ASN A 82 1.00 4.30 -7.14
N ILE A 83 0.44 4.71 -6.00
CA ILE A 83 -0.92 5.27 -5.96
C ILE A 83 -1.01 6.57 -6.78
N LEU A 84 0.00 7.45 -6.67
CA LEU A 84 0.05 8.70 -7.42
C LEU A 84 0.24 8.46 -8.91
N TYR A 85 1.11 7.52 -9.28
CA TYR A 85 1.33 7.13 -10.67
C TYR A 85 0.06 6.58 -11.32
N GLU A 86 -0.68 5.71 -10.63
CA GLU A 86 -1.97 5.20 -11.13
C GLU A 86 -3.02 6.30 -11.24
N ARG A 87 -3.05 7.27 -10.33
CA ARG A 87 -3.91 8.46 -10.46
C ARG A 87 -3.54 9.29 -11.68
N TYR A 88 -2.26 9.45 -11.98
CA TYR A 88 -1.78 10.14 -13.17
C TYR A 88 -2.21 9.40 -14.44
N ARG A 89 -1.98 8.07 -14.51
CA ARG A 89 -2.39 7.23 -15.64
C ARG A 89 -3.89 7.24 -15.90
N ARG A 90 -4.69 7.37 -14.84
CA ARG A 90 -6.15 7.49 -14.93
C ARG A 90 -6.62 8.91 -15.26
N GLY A 91 -5.72 9.89 -15.36
CA GLY A 91 -6.04 11.30 -15.61
C GLY A 91 -6.68 12.01 -14.42
N VAL A 92 -6.58 11.46 -13.20
CA VAL A 92 -7.10 12.09 -11.97
C VAL A 92 -6.21 13.24 -11.52
N VAL A 93 -4.90 13.10 -11.72
CA VAL A 93 -3.90 14.16 -11.52
C VAL A 93 -3.17 14.42 -12.83
N SER A 94 -2.78 15.67 -13.07
CA SER A 94 -2.18 16.10 -14.34
C SER A 94 -0.65 15.97 -14.38
N SER A 95 0.01 15.84 -13.23
CA SER A 95 1.46 15.76 -13.12
C SER A 95 1.89 14.44 -12.47
N ILE A 96 2.97 13.87 -13.00
CA ILE A 96 3.65 12.69 -12.47
C ILE A 96 4.70 13.05 -11.39
N ASP A 97 5.11 14.31 -11.29
CA ASP A 97 6.20 14.78 -10.41
C ASP A 97 6.03 14.33 -8.95
N PRO A 98 4.82 14.33 -8.36
CA PRO A 98 4.63 13.79 -7.02
C PRO A 98 5.01 12.30 -6.92
N ALA A 99 4.65 11.49 -7.92
CA ALA A 99 5.00 10.07 -7.94
C ALA A 99 6.52 9.87 -8.09
N VAL A 100 7.16 10.63 -8.99
CA VAL A 100 8.62 10.61 -9.19
C VAL A 100 9.35 10.93 -7.89
N THR A 101 8.92 11.98 -7.18
CA THR A 101 9.52 12.38 -5.90
C THR A 101 9.51 11.23 -4.88
N TYR A 102 8.38 10.53 -4.76
CA TYR A 102 8.28 9.39 -3.84
C TYR A 102 9.11 8.19 -4.29
N TYR A 103 9.19 7.92 -5.60
CA TYR A 103 10.09 6.90 -6.11
C TYR A 103 11.57 7.24 -5.87
N GLU A 104 11.98 8.50 -6.01
CA GLU A 104 13.34 8.95 -5.70
C GLU A 104 13.67 8.75 -4.22
N ILE A 105 12.76 9.11 -3.31
CA ILE A 105 12.92 8.88 -1.86
C ILE A 105 13.18 7.40 -1.57
N ALA A 106 12.43 6.50 -2.21
CA ALA A 106 12.57 5.06 -2.03
C ALA A 106 13.84 4.51 -2.73
N ALA A 107 14.15 4.97 -3.95
CA ALA A 107 15.31 4.55 -4.72
C ALA A 107 16.63 4.95 -4.04
N ASN A 108 16.70 6.15 -3.46
CA ASN A 108 17.84 6.62 -2.67
C ASN A 108 18.11 5.75 -1.43
N ARG A 109 17.13 4.96 -0.99
CA ARG A 109 17.26 3.97 0.08
C ARG A 109 17.46 2.54 -0.42
N GLY A 110 17.65 2.35 -1.72
CA GLY A 110 17.91 1.05 -2.33
C GLY A 110 16.66 0.24 -2.67
N HIS A 111 15.47 0.87 -2.69
CA HIS A 111 14.25 0.15 -3.06
C HIS A 111 14.24 -0.20 -4.56
N ALA A 112 14.40 -1.49 -4.87
CA ALA A 112 14.52 -1.99 -6.25
C ALA A 112 13.28 -1.70 -7.10
N GLY A 113 12.08 -1.83 -6.53
CA GLY A 113 10.83 -1.54 -7.24
C GLY A 113 10.75 -0.09 -7.71
N SER A 114 11.27 0.85 -6.91
CA SER A 114 11.27 2.27 -7.25
C SER A 114 12.32 2.61 -8.30
N MET A 115 13.51 2.01 -8.23
CA MET A 115 14.53 2.15 -9.28
C MET A 115 14.00 1.65 -10.63
N ASN A 116 13.28 0.53 -10.64
CA ASN A 116 12.63 0.02 -11.84
C ASN A 116 11.54 0.97 -12.36
N SER A 117 10.65 1.45 -11.48
CA SER A 117 9.61 2.41 -11.86
C SER A 117 10.18 3.71 -12.45
N LEU A 118 11.26 4.25 -11.87
CA LEU A 118 11.96 5.42 -12.41
C LEU A 118 12.56 5.13 -13.78
N GLY A 119 13.18 3.96 -13.96
CA GLY A 119 13.70 3.53 -15.26
C GLY A 119 12.62 3.54 -16.35
N ILE A 120 11.43 3.01 -16.05
CA ILE A 120 10.29 3.01 -16.97
C ILE A 120 9.82 4.44 -17.28
N ILE A 121 9.71 5.30 -16.26
CA ILE A 121 9.28 6.70 -16.44
C ILE A 121 10.23 7.46 -17.37
N HIS A 122 11.54 7.26 -17.22
CA HIS A 122 12.56 7.86 -18.09
C HIS A 122 12.58 7.25 -19.50
N GLU A 123 12.37 5.93 -19.64
CA GLU A 123 12.32 5.28 -20.95
C GLU A 123 11.14 5.77 -21.79
N ASP A 124 9.98 5.92 -21.16
CA ASP A 124 8.74 6.35 -21.83
C ASP A 124 8.66 7.88 -22.03
N GLY A 125 9.61 8.66 -21.49
CA GLY A 125 9.62 10.13 -21.52
C GLY A 125 8.40 10.77 -20.82
N ILE A 126 7.83 10.06 -19.83
CA ILE A 126 6.60 10.48 -19.16
C ILE A 126 6.89 11.68 -18.26
N GLY A 127 6.09 12.74 -18.40
CA GLY A 127 6.27 13.98 -17.63
C GLY A 127 7.32 14.93 -18.19
N GLY A 128 7.87 14.66 -19.40
CA GLY A 128 8.88 15.51 -20.02
C GLY A 128 10.29 15.34 -19.44
N LEU A 129 10.55 14.19 -18.80
CA LEU A 129 11.82 13.75 -18.22
C LEU A 129 12.66 12.93 -19.21
#